data_AF-A0A2W6WGJ9-F1
#
_entry.id   AF-A0A2W6WGJ9-F1
#
_cell.length_a   1.000
_cell.length_b   1.000
_cell.length_c   1.000
_cell.angle_alpha   90.00
_cell.angle_beta   90.00
_cell.angle_gamma   90.00
#
_symmetry.space_group_name_H-M   'P 1'
#
loop_
_entity.id
_entity.type
_entity.pdbx_description
1 polymer ?
#
loop_
_entity_poly.entity_id
_entity_poly.type
_entity_poly.pdbx_seq_one_letter_code
_entity_poly.pdbx_strand_id
1 'polypeptide(L)'
;MDVTFSFDGKILWGGTLNVGQQGTRVSINEPMARDASCDLAIGYGDREVRSVELSLNASRMRGADPVYRLTARYSRPGSDICGGTRTISIEQPFRLTKGKRQRFEGDAGLRVDIAMP
;
A
#
# COMPACT_ATOMS: atom_id res chain seq x y z
N MET A 1 -14.20 -4.07 -5.16
CA MET A 1 -13.25 -3.18 -5.86
C MET A 1 -12.00 -3.98 -6.08
N ASP A 2 -11.57 -4.13 -7.32
CA ASP A 2 -10.33 -4.84 -7.62
C ASP A 2 -9.18 -3.85 -7.52
N VAL A 3 -8.16 -4.20 -6.76
CA VAL A 3 -7.05 -3.31 -6.45
C VAL A 3 -5.74 -3.99 -6.78
N THR A 4 -4.86 -3.26 -7.45
CA THR A 4 -3.47 -3.66 -7.68
C THR A 4 -2.56 -2.61 -7.07
N PHE A 5 -1.69 -3.05 -6.17
CA PHE A 5 -0.67 -2.23 -5.52
C PHE A 5 0.69 -2.60 -6.11
N SER A 6 1.42 -1.62 -6.63
CA SER A 6 2.71 -1.84 -7.27
C SER A 6 3.74 -0.79 -6.88
N PHE A 7 5.01 -1.17 -6.96
CA PHE A 7 6.14 -0.30 -6.73
C PHE A 7 7.20 -0.59 -7.79
N ASP A 8 7.65 0.45 -8.50
CA ASP A 8 8.69 0.35 -9.54
C ASP A 8 8.38 -0.74 -10.58
N GLY A 9 7.13 -0.76 -11.04
CA GLY A 9 6.62 -1.74 -12.00
C GLY A 9 6.35 -3.14 -11.45
N LYS A 10 6.74 -3.45 -10.21
CA LYS A 10 6.50 -4.77 -9.57
C LYS A 10 5.21 -4.75 -8.77
N ILE A 11 4.35 -5.75 -8.97
CA ILE A 11 3.14 -5.94 -8.16
C ILE A 11 3.57 -6.39 -6.77
N LEU A 12 3.19 -5.63 -5.76
CA LEU A 12 3.41 -5.97 -4.35
C LEU A 12 2.20 -6.71 -3.76
N TRP A 13 1.00 -6.35 -4.18
CA TRP A 13 -0.23 -7.04 -3.80
C TRP A 13 -1.33 -6.82 -4.84
N GLY A 14 -2.24 -7.79 -4.97
CA GLY A 14 -3.43 -7.64 -5.79
C GLY A 14 -4.60 -8.45 -5.21
N GLY A 15 -5.80 -7.90 -5.27
CA GLY A 15 -7.00 -8.59 -4.80
C GLY A 15 -8.24 -7.72 -4.82
N THR A 16 -9.37 -8.34 -4.47
CA THR A 16 -10.67 -7.68 -4.41
C THR A 16 -10.97 -7.24 -2.97
N LEU A 17 -11.22 -5.94 -2.78
CA LEU A 17 -11.65 -5.35 -1.51
C LEU A 17 -13.14 -5.00 -1.55
N ASN A 18 -13.87 -5.47 -0.53
CA ASN A 18 -15.29 -5.20 -0.36
C ASN A 18 -15.50 -3.99 0.55
N VAL A 19 -15.57 -2.81 -0.05
CA VAL A 19 -15.71 -1.54 0.69
C VAL A 19 -17.18 -1.31 1.09
N GLY A 20 -17.54 -1.89 2.25
CA GLY A 20 -18.82 -1.71 2.92
C GLY A 20 -18.92 -0.40 3.72
N GLN A 21 -19.67 -0.41 4.83
CA GLN A 21 -19.79 0.77 5.70
C GLN A 21 -18.57 1.01 6.60
N GLN A 22 -17.83 -0.03 6.99
CA GLN A 22 -16.70 0.08 7.93
C GLN A 22 -15.33 0.21 7.26
N GLY A 23 -15.29 0.42 5.94
CA GLY A 23 -14.04 0.41 5.18
C GLY A 23 -13.40 -0.99 5.10
N THR A 24 -12.22 -1.07 4.50
CA THR A 24 -11.45 -2.30 4.40
C THR A 24 -9.97 -1.97 4.48
N ARG A 25 -9.19 -2.82 5.16
CA ARG A 25 -7.74 -2.70 5.28
C ARG A 25 -7.07 -4.03 4.94
N VAL A 26 -5.95 -3.93 4.23
CA VAL A 26 -4.95 -4.97 4.04
C VAL A 26 -3.66 -4.49 4.69
N SER A 27 -3.00 -5.35 5.45
CA SER A 27 -1.66 -5.12 6.00
C SER A 27 -0.88 -6.43 5.84
N ILE A 28 0.22 -6.37 5.11
CA ILE A 28 1.08 -7.51 4.81
C ILE A 28 2.48 -7.12 5.24
N ASN A 29 3.09 -7.96 6.08
CA ASN A 29 4.46 -7.82 6.52
C ASN A 29 5.23 -9.06 6.07
N GLU A 30 6.28 -8.86 5.28
CA GLU A 30 7.08 -9.93 4.75
C GLU A 30 8.55 -9.75 5.15
N PRO A 31 9.20 -10.80 5.68
CA PRO A 31 10.62 -10.74 5.97
C PRO A 31 11.40 -10.64 4.67
N MET A 32 12.45 -9.84 4.70
CA MET A 32 13.41 -9.68 3.61
C MET A 32 14.76 -10.23 4.02
N ALA A 33 15.50 -10.73 3.02
CA ALA A 33 16.91 -11.03 3.20
C ALA A 33 17.67 -9.72 3.46
N ARG A 34 18.50 -9.72 4.50
CA ARG A 34 19.35 -8.59 4.84
C ARG A 34 20.44 -8.45 3.79
N ASP A 35 20.83 -7.21 3.49
CA ASP A 35 22.03 -6.98 2.70
C ASP A 35 23.26 -7.45 3.50
N ALA A 36 24.10 -8.28 2.88
CA ALA A 36 25.28 -8.88 3.51
C ALA A 36 26.33 -7.83 3.91
N SER A 37 26.23 -6.61 3.37
CA SER A 37 27.08 -5.48 3.78
C SER A 37 26.77 -4.94 5.18
N CYS A 38 25.63 -5.30 5.77
CA CYS A 38 25.16 -4.80 7.07
C CYS A 38 25.46 -5.76 8.23
N ASP A 39 26.40 -6.69 8.08
CA ASP A 39 26.83 -7.68 9.08
C ASP A 39 27.65 -7.06 10.25
N LEU A 40 27.20 -5.92 10.77
CA LEU A 40 27.60 -5.49 12.10
C LEU A 40 26.96 -6.46 13.11
N ALA A 41 27.82 -7.08 13.92
CA ALA A 41 27.55 -8.13 14.89
C ALA A 41 26.50 -7.74 15.95
N ILE A 42 25.22 -7.75 15.57
CA ILE A 42 24.08 -7.55 16.45
C ILE A 42 23.30 -8.88 16.45
N GLY A 43 23.05 -9.41 17.65
CA GLY A 43 22.67 -10.79 17.89
C GLY A 43 21.36 -11.26 17.24
N TYR A 44 21.09 -12.57 17.42
CA TYR A 44 19.91 -13.30 16.96
C TYR A 44 18.61 -12.48 16.98
N GLY A 45 18.04 -12.15 15.82
CA GLY A 45 16.60 -11.81 15.73
C GLY A 45 16.15 -10.79 14.68
N ASP A 46 17.01 -9.90 14.19
CA ASP A 46 16.56 -8.78 13.34
C ASP A 46 16.44 -9.17 11.85
N ARG A 47 15.26 -9.68 11.47
CA ARG A 47 14.86 -9.78 10.06
C ARG A 47 14.37 -8.42 9.61
N GLU A 48 14.94 -7.89 8.53
CA GLU A 48 14.37 -6.74 7.84
C GLU A 48 12.97 -7.08 7.33
N VAL A 49 12.02 -6.13 7.42
CA VAL A 49 10.62 -6.35 7.03
C VAL A 49 10.21 -5.33 5.98
N ARG A 50 9.61 -5.81 4.89
CA ARG A 50 8.79 -4.97 4.02
C ARG A 50 7.33 -5.02 4.48
N SER A 51 6.68 -3.87 4.48
CA SER A 51 5.28 -3.73 4.85
C SER A 51 4.49 -3.06 3.73
N VAL A 52 3.34 -3.64 3.39
CA VAL A 52 2.35 -3.05 2.50
C VAL A 52 1.09 -2.84 3.30
N GLU A 53 0.65 -1.59 3.40
CA GLU A 53 -0.64 -1.26 4.00
C GLU A 53 -1.52 -0.56 2.97
N LEU A 54 -2.76 -1.02 2.87
CA LEU A 54 -3.76 -0.45 2.00
C LEU A 54 -5.05 -0.35 2.77
N SER A 55 -5.68 0.82 2.78
CA SER A 55 -7.02 0.99 3.32
C SER A 55 -7.91 1.77 2.35
N LEU A 56 -9.16 1.33 2.28
CA LEU A 56 -10.21 1.96 1.51
C LEU A 56 -11.40 2.20 2.42
N ASN A 57 -11.76 3.47 2.57
CA ASN A 57 -12.92 3.89 3.34
C ASN A 57 -13.93 4.55 2.42
N ALA A 58 -15.22 4.32 2.66
CA ALA A 58 -16.30 4.98 1.92
C ALA A 58 -17.08 5.90 2.85
N SER A 59 -17.15 7.18 2.51
CA SER A 59 -18.09 8.12 3.11
C SER A 59 -19.34 8.19 2.24
N ARG A 60 -20.49 7.87 2.83
CA ARG A 60 -21.80 7.87 2.15
C ARG A 60 -22.69 8.87 2.85
N MET A 61 -22.87 10.06 2.27
CA MET A 61 -23.93 10.98 2.68
C MET A 61 -25.23 10.58 1.99
N ARG A 62 -26.36 10.72 2.68
CA ARG A 62 -27.68 10.35 2.16
C ARG A 62 -27.99 11.16 0.89
N GLY A 63 -28.22 10.47 -0.23
CA GLY A 63 -28.55 11.10 -1.52
C GLY A 63 -27.35 11.62 -2.32
N ALA A 64 -26.11 11.33 -1.89
CA ALA A 64 -24.90 11.69 -2.62
C ALA A 64 -24.10 10.44 -3.02
N ASP A 65 -23.32 10.57 -4.09
CA ASP A 65 -22.38 9.53 -4.50
C ASP A 65 -21.31 9.29 -3.42
N PRO A 66 -20.90 8.03 -3.21
CA PRO A 66 -19.88 7.70 -2.24
C PRO A 66 -18.55 8.39 -2.58
N VAL A 67 -17.94 9.02 -1.57
CA VAL A 67 -16.55 9.50 -1.66
C VAL A 67 -15.68 8.46 -0.97
N TYR A 68 -14.78 7.87 -1.73
CA TYR A 68 -13.80 6.92 -1.24
C TYR A 68 -12.56 7.66 -0.77
N ARG A 69 -11.85 7.11 0.21
CA ARG A 69 -10.51 7.54 0.62
C ARG A 69 -9.56 6.36 0.51
N LEU A 70 -8.53 6.53 -0.31
CA LEU A 70 -7.39 5.62 -0.40
C LEU A 70 -6.31 6.09 0.56
N THR A 71 -5.83 5.17 1.39
CA THR A 71 -4.54 5.30 2.07
C THR A 71 -3.71 4.08 1.73
N ALA A 72 -2.59 4.28 1.05
CA ALA A 72 -1.64 3.25 0.66
C ALA A 72 -0.28 3.61 1.23
N ARG A 73 0.40 2.65 1.85
CA ARG A 73 1.73 2.82 2.45
C ARG A 73 2.60 1.64 2.08
N TYR A 74 3.82 1.93 1.65
CA TYR A 74 4.85 0.93 1.44
C TYR A 74 6.08 1.30 2.26
N SER A 75 6.48 0.38 3.14
CA SER A 75 7.66 0.53 3.98
C SER A 75 8.66 -0.58 3.62
N ARG A 76 9.92 -0.19 3.45
CA ARG A 76 11.02 -1.11 3.13
C ARG A 76 12.31 -0.67 3.83
N PRO A 77 13.28 -1.57 3.98
CA PRO A 77 14.64 -1.19 4.38
C PRO A 77 15.19 -0.08 3.48
N GLY A 78 15.82 0.90 4.09
CA GLY A 78 16.56 1.96 3.42
C GLY A 78 17.91 1.45 2.92
N SER A 79 18.52 2.22 2.02
CA SER A 79 19.86 1.93 1.49
C SER A 79 20.99 2.47 2.39
N ASP A 80 20.67 2.94 3.60
CA ASP A 80 21.68 3.49 4.50
C ASP A 80 22.41 2.35 5.22
N ILE A 81 23.73 2.51 5.31
CA ILE A 81 24.77 1.47 5.43
C ILE A 81 24.55 0.48 6.60
N CYS A 82 23.70 0.79 7.58
CA CYS A 82 23.47 -0.08 8.74
C CYS A 82 22.03 -0.01 9.30
N GLY A 83 21.05 0.48 8.52
CA GLY A 83 19.65 0.46 8.94
C GLY A 83 18.83 1.68 8.51
N GLY A 84 17.54 1.62 8.83
CA GLY A 84 16.55 2.64 8.51
C GLY A 84 15.41 2.09 7.66
N THR A 85 14.21 2.62 7.83
CA THR A 85 13.02 2.21 7.08
C THR A 85 12.57 3.38 6.20
N ARG A 86 12.57 3.19 4.88
CA ARG A 86 11.96 4.13 3.95
C ARG A 86 10.49 3.81 3.82
N THR A 87 9.66 4.82 4.06
CA THR A 87 8.22 4.75 3.90
C THR A 87 7.79 5.74 2.83
N ILE A 88 6.94 5.28 1.93
CA ILE A 88 6.23 6.12 0.97
C ILE A 88 4.73 5.86 1.10
N SER A 89 3.91 6.88 0.89
CA SER A 89 2.48 6.77 1.05
C SER A 89 1.70 7.64 0.08
N ILE A 90 0.51 7.16 -0.29
CA ILE A 90 -0.52 7.90 -1.02
C ILE A 90 -1.72 8.00 -0.10
N GLU A 91 -2.20 9.22 0.13
CA GLU A 91 -3.49 9.44 0.78
C GLU A 91 -4.33 10.40 -0.06
N GLN A 92 -5.39 9.90 -0.68
CA GLN A 92 -6.22 10.70 -1.58
C GLN A 92 -7.70 10.30 -1.52
N PRO A 93 -8.62 11.27 -1.46
CA PRO A 93 -10.03 11.01 -1.71
C PRO A 93 -10.30 10.86 -3.21
N PHE A 94 -11.28 10.03 -3.58
CA PHE A 94 -11.69 9.85 -4.96
C PHE A 94 -13.16 9.45 -5.07
N ARG A 95 -13.72 9.65 -6.26
CA ARG A 95 -15.02 9.08 -6.65
C ARG A 95 -14.77 8.08 -7.76
N LEU A 96 -15.42 6.93 -7.67
CA LEU A 96 -15.32 5.90 -8.70
C LEU A 96 -16.72 5.34 -8.95
N THR A 97 -17.11 5.32 -10.21
CA THR A 97 -18.38 4.75 -10.65
C THR A 97 -18.18 3.34 -11.18
N LYS A 98 -19.27 2.58 -11.25
CA LYS A 98 -19.26 1.19 -11.71
C LYS A 98 -18.67 1.07 -13.13
N GLY A 99 -17.83 0.07 -13.35
CA GLY A 99 -17.13 -0.18 -14.62
C GLY A 99 -15.97 0.79 -14.91
N LYS A 100 -15.66 1.72 -14.01
CA LYS A 100 -14.51 2.62 -14.14
C LYS A 100 -13.32 2.13 -13.35
N ARG A 101 -12.16 2.64 -13.77
CA ARG A 101 -10.87 2.42 -13.15
C ARG A 101 -10.17 3.74 -12.92
N GLN A 102 -9.48 3.83 -11.79
CA GLN A 102 -8.71 4.99 -11.38
C GLN A 102 -7.31 4.54 -10.99
N ARG A 103 -6.32 5.28 -11.47
CA ARG A 103 -4.91 5.11 -11.11
C ARG A 103 -4.50 6.22 -10.15
N PHE A 104 -3.74 5.84 -9.13
CA PHE A 104 -3.08 6.73 -8.21
C PHE A 104 -1.58 6.49 -8.29
N GLU A 105 -0.82 7.55 -8.44
CA GLU A 105 0.65 7.52 -8.46
C GLU A 105 1.15 8.37 -7.31
N GLY A 106 2.12 7.83 -6.58
CA GLY A 106 2.83 8.52 -5.53
C GLY A 106 4.31 8.57 -5.84
N ASP A 107 5.10 8.86 -4.81
CA ASP A 107 6.52 9.04 -4.97
C ASP A 107 7.25 7.72 -5.28
N ALA A 108 8.43 7.86 -5.88
CA ALA A 108 9.38 6.77 -6.12
C ALA A 108 8.80 5.57 -6.90
N GLY A 109 7.76 5.78 -7.71
CA GLY A 109 7.15 4.72 -8.51
C GLY A 109 6.10 3.88 -7.78
N LEU A 110 5.58 4.36 -6.64
CA LEU A 110 4.42 3.77 -5.99
C LEU A 110 3.17 4.01 -6.82
N ARG A 111 2.41 2.94 -7.11
CA ARG A 111 1.17 3.02 -7.89
C ARG A 111 0.08 2.11 -7.31
N VAL A 112 -1.14 2.64 -7.24
CA VAL A 112 -2.35 1.89 -6.92
C VAL A 112 -3.35 2.03 -8.05
N ASP A 113 -3.75 0.91 -8.64
CA ASP A 113 -4.83 0.85 -9.62
C ASP A 113 -6.07 0.26 -8.96
N ILE A 114 -7.20 0.97 -9.05
CA ILE A 114 -8.49 0.55 -8.49
C ILE A 114 -9.51 0.45 -9.61
N ALA A 115 -10.21 -0.68 -9.70
CA ALA A 115 -11.33 -0.89 -10.59
C ALA A 115 -12.60 -1.20 -9.79
N MET A 116 -13.72 -0.61 -10.22
CA MET A 116 -15.04 -0.98 -9.72
C MET A 116 -15.71 -1.92 -10.73
N PRO A 117 -15.94 -3.19 -10.39
CA PRO A 117 -16.65 -4.13 -11.27
C PRO A 117 -18.12 -3.75 -11.44
#